data_AF-A0A7C4T8S3-F1
#
_entry.id   AF-A0A7C4T8S3-F1
#
_cell.length_a   1.000
_cell.length_b   1.000
_cell.length_c   1.000
_cell.angle_alpha   90.00
_cell.angle_beta   90.00
_cell.angle_gamma   90.00
#
_symmetry.space_group_name_H-M   'P 1'
#
loop_
_entity.id
_entity.type
_entity.pdbx_description
1 polymer ?
#
loop_
_entity_poly.entity_id
_entity_poly.type
_entity_poly.pdbx_seq_one_letter_code
_entity_poly.pdbx_strand_id
1 'polypeptide(L)'
;MGCISHRSGEGTKILSWKGFAAIAGALLVLGAATATFSAVRFAEDRYWVAVVAPEGSSWTLWLPKPNRPVAIQAAPGVRTVASVDTPHGPMFRATGVGNTTIYGSAVRVVTSLDPWDTRPGTDLFLSASEDSTGFWVGRSSEDPAENLSVLGGAYVRVSYLGGNLQCGGGGFQGELREGWTYVPRLFSDCAFIIDGTPWLYVVSPAFLGAGLAVPGKGLRRRKGRPSPPAAG
;
A
#
# COMPACT_ATOMS: atom_id res chain seq x y z
N MET A 1 31.34 57.68 42.59
CA MET A 1 31.64 56.69 41.54
C MET A 1 31.74 55.31 42.19
N GLY A 2 30.66 54.53 42.16
CA GLY A 2 30.61 53.18 42.71
C GLY A 2 30.22 52.21 41.59
N CYS A 3 31.06 51.21 41.35
CA CYS A 3 30.94 50.28 40.22
C CYS A 3 29.72 49.36 40.36
N ILE A 4 28.94 49.29 39.28
CA ILE A 4 27.85 48.33 39.08
C ILE A 4 28.48 46.96 38.81
N SER A 5 28.31 46.03 39.74
CA SER A 5 28.66 44.62 39.56
C SER A 5 27.59 43.94 38.70
N HIS A 6 27.87 43.79 37.41
CA HIS A 6 27.08 42.97 36.50
C HIS A 6 27.45 41.50 36.68
N ARG A 7 26.62 40.72 37.39
CA ARG A 7 26.75 39.25 37.45
C ARG A 7 25.68 38.64 36.54
N SER A 8 26.01 38.48 35.26
CA SER A 8 25.22 37.65 34.33
C SER A 8 25.54 36.19 34.64
N GLY A 9 24.67 35.53 35.39
CA GLY A 9 24.72 34.11 35.66
C GLY A 9 23.89 33.34 34.64
N GLU A 10 24.31 33.31 33.37
CA GLU A 10 23.77 32.35 32.41
C GLU A 10 24.35 30.96 32.70
N GLY A 11 23.64 30.22 33.56
CA GLY A 11 23.90 28.81 33.81
C GLY A 11 23.67 27.99 32.54
N THR A 12 24.74 27.75 31.78
CA THR A 12 24.77 26.72 30.75
C THR A 12 24.57 25.38 31.46
N LYS A 13 23.34 24.86 31.43
CA LYS A 13 23.02 23.52 31.96
C LYS A 13 23.81 22.50 31.15
N ILE A 14 24.96 22.09 31.66
CA ILE A 14 25.77 21.01 31.09
C ILE A 14 24.89 19.76 31.17
N LEU A 15 24.36 19.34 30.02
CA LEU A 15 23.57 18.13 29.91
C LEU A 15 24.42 16.96 30.44
N SER A 16 23.94 16.27 31.48
CA SER A 16 24.70 15.17 32.07
C SER A 16 24.91 14.05 31.04
N TRP A 17 25.95 13.22 31.22
CA TRP A 17 26.18 12.03 30.37
C TRP A 17 24.92 11.14 30.27
N LYS A 18 24.15 11.03 31.36
CA LYS A 18 22.85 10.33 31.38
C LYS A 18 21.83 10.99 30.45
N GLY A 19 21.80 12.33 30.39
CA GLY A 19 20.98 13.09 29.44
C GLY A 19 21.40 12.87 27.99
N PHE A 20 22.71 12.83 27.70
CA PHE A 20 23.20 12.51 26.36
C PHE A 20 22.88 11.08 25.92
N ALA A 21 23.05 10.10 26.83
CA ALA A 21 22.70 8.71 26.56
C ALA A 21 21.19 8.52 26.33
N ALA A 22 20.35 9.23 27.09
CA ALA A 22 18.90 9.20 26.90
C ALA A 22 18.49 9.78 25.54
N ILE A 23 19.07 10.91 25.12
CA ILE A 23 18.82 11.50 23.79
C ILE A 23 19.31 10.57 22.68
N ALA A 24 20.51 10.00 22.81
CA ALA A 24 21.05 9.07 21.84
C ALA A 24 20.16 7.82 21.69
N GLY A 25 19.71 7.25 22.80
CA GLY A 25 18.76 6.13 22.81
C GLY A 25 17.44 6.48 22.14
N ALA A 26 16.87 7.65 22.45
CA ALA A 26 15.63 8.12 21.82
C ALA A 26 15.78 8.29 20.30
N LEU A 27 16.89 8.87 19.84
CA LEU A 27 17.17 9.04 18.40
C LEU A 27 17.37 7.69 17.70
N LEU A 28 18.05 6.73 18.32
CA LEU A 28 18.20 5.38 17.76
C LEU A 28 16.85 4.66 17.67
N VAL A 29 16.01 4.75 18.70
CA VAL A 29 14.66 4.16 18.68
C VAL A 29 13.79 4.80 17.61
N LEU A 30 13.82 6.13 17.48
CA LEU A 30 13.09 6.85 16.41
C LEU A 30 13.62 6.48 15.01
N GLY A 31 14.93 6.35 14.84
CA GLY A 31 15.56 5.90 13.60
C GLY A 31 15.15 4.47 13.22
N ALA A 32 15.18 3.55 14.19
CA ALA A 32 14.76 2.17 13.98
C ALA A 32 13.25 2.05 13.71
N ALA A 33 12.42 2.79 14.44
CA ALA A 33 10.97 2.82 14.25
C ALA A 33 10.61 3.39 12.87
N THR A 34 11.19 4.53 12.49
CA THR A 34 10.97 5.11 11.14
C THR A 34 11.43 4.16 10.04
N ALA A 35 12.57 3.47 10.20
CA ALA A 35 13.01 2.49 9.21
C ALA A 35 12.03 1.31 9.10
N THR A 36 11.57 0.79 10.25
CA THR A 36 10.62 -0.32 10.32
C THR A 36 9.27 0.05 9.69
N PHE A 37 8.67 1.17 10.08
CA PHE A 37 7.38 1.62 9.51
C PHE A 37 7.49 2.13 8.07
N SER A 38 8.68 2.47 7.59
CA SER A 38 8.89 2.74 6.16
C SER A 38 9.06 1.45 5.34
N ALA A 39 9.52 0.37 5.97
CA ALA A 39 9.70 -0.94 5.35
C ALA A 39 8.41 -1.80 5.36
N VAL A 40 7.56 -1.63 6.38
CA VAL A 40 6.25 -2.27 6.47
C VAL A 40 5.25 -1.45 5.65
N ARG A 41 4.71 -2.04 4.59
CA ARG A 41 3.66 -1.40 3.77
C ARG A 41 2.37 -2.20 3.86
N PHE A 42 1.24 -1.49 3.89
CA PHE A 42 -0.07 -2.12 3.83
C PHE A 42 -0.52 -2.09 2.38
N ALA A 43 -0.78 -3.27 1.81
CA ALA A 43 -1.40 -3.40 0.52
C ALA A 43 -2.85 -3.82 0.69
N GLU A 44 -3.73 -3.15 -0.04
CA GLU A 44 -5.14 -3.47 -0.17
C GLU A 44 -5.38 -3.92 -1.61
N ASP A 45 -5.59 -5.22 -1.78
CA ASP A 45 -5.99 -5.79 -3.06
C ASP A 45 -7.51 -5.57 -3.19
N ARG A 46 -7.93 -4.87 -4.23
CA ARG A 46 -9.34 -4.51 -4.48
C ARG A 46 -9.83 -5.12 -5.78
N TYR A 47 -11.10 -5.53 -5.76
CA TYR A 47 -11.83 -6.07 -6.89
C TYR A 47 -13.20 -5.43 -6.96
N TRP A 48 -13.65 -5.07 -8.16
CA TRP A 48 -14.99 -4.54 -8.35
C TRP A 48 -15.53 -4.87 -9.73
N VAL A 49 -16.85 -5.04 -9.82
CA VAL A 49 -17.59 -5.23 -11.08
C VAL A 49 -18.92 -4.52 -10.97
N ALA A 50 -19.15 -3.50 -11.78
CA ALA A 50 -20.44 -2.92 -12.03
C ALA A 50 -21.17 -3.73 -13.11
N VAL A 51 -22.42 -4.09 -12.83
CA VAL A 51 -23.33 -4.76 -13.75
C VAL A 51 -24.44 -3.79 -14.09
N VAL A 52 -24.65 -3.56 -15.38
CA VAL A 52 -25.76 -2.77 -15.91
C VAL A 52 -26.72 -3.70 -16.64
N ALA A 53 -27.92 -3.84 -16.11
CA ALA A 53 -29.00 -4.69 -16.61
C ALA A 53 -30.34 -3.95 -16.50
N PRO A 54 -31.36 -4.31 -17.31
CA PRO A 54 -32.69 -3.73 -17.14
C PRO A 54 -33.25 -3.98 -15.73
N GLU A 55 -34.13 -3.09 -15.26
CA GLU A 55 -34.71 -3.22 -13.93
C GLU A 55 -35.54 -4.51 -13.82
N GLY A 56 -35.31 -5.29 -12.76
CA GLY A 56 -36.02 -6.55 -12.51
C GLY A 56 -35.43 -7.76 -13.23
N SER A 57 -34.53 -7.58 -14.20
CA SER A 57 -33.89 -8.69 -14.92
C SER A 57 -32.99 -9.52 -14.01
N SER A 58 -33.20 -10.83 -13.97
CA SER A 58 -32.37 -11.76 -13.19
C SER A 58 -31.22 -12.29 -14.04
N TRP A 59 -30.04 -12.39 -13.45
CA TRP A 59 -28.84 -12.81 -14.20
C TRP A 59 -27.89 -13.65 -13.37
N THR A 60 -27.11 -14.47 -14.09
CA THR A 60 -25.94 -15.20 -13.62
C THR A 60 -24.74 -14.79 -14.48
N LEU A 61 -23.65 -14.39 -13.84
CA LEU A 61 -22.42 -13.99 -14.49
C LEU A 61 -21.26 -14.86 -14.03
N TRP A 62 -20.37 -15.20 -14.97
CA TRP A 62 -19.06 -15.79 -14.69
C TRP A 62 -18.01 -14.73 -14.96
N LEU A 63 -17.40 -14.22 -13.89
CA LEU A 63 -16.53 -13.06 -13.90
C LEU A 63 -15.08 -13.46 -13.64
N PRO A 64 -14.10 -12.83 -14.32
CA PRO A 64 -12.68 -13.00 -14.04
C PRO A 64 -12.38 -12.81 -12.56
N LYS A 65 -11.68 -13.78 -11.97
CA LYS A 65 -11.35 -13.80 -10.54
C LYS A 65 -9.90 -13.33 -10.36
N PRO A 66 -9.61 -12.49 -9.35
CA PRO A 66 -8.24 -12.17 -9.01
C PRO A 66 -7.46 -13.42 -8.58
N ASN A 67 -6.20 -13.52 -8.99
CA ASN A 67 -5.27 -14.58 -8.57
C ASN A 67 -5.04 -14.62 -7.05
N ARG A 68 -5.37 -13.54 -6.34
CA ARG A 68 -5.29 -13.42 -4.89
C ARG A 68 -6.68 -13.43 -4.25
N PRO A 69 -6.84 -14.04 -3.06
CA PRO A 69 -8.12 -14.08 -2.39
C PRO A 69 -8.56 -12.67 -1.96
N VAL A 70 -9.77 -12.30 -2.33
CA VAL A 70 -10.46 -11.08 -1.88
C VAL A 70 -11.76 -11.46 -1.17
N ALA A 71 -12.09 -10.77 -0.09
CA ALA A 71 -13.36 -10.95 0.59
C ALA A 71 -14.44 -10.18 -0.18
N ILE A 72 -15.32 -10.90 -0.87
CA ILE A 72 -16.43 -10.31 -1.61
C ILE A 72 -17.52 -9.83 -0.65
N GLN A 73 -17.98 -8.61 -0.87
CA GLN A 73 -19.10 -7.98 -0.19
C GLN A 73 -20.30 -8.02 -1.12
N ALA A 74 -21.42 -8.57 -0.63
CA ALA A 74 -22.68 -8.57 -1.37
C ALA A 74 -23.29 -7.17 -1.30
N ALA A 75 -23.37 -6.48 -2.45
CA ALA A 75 -24.13 -5.25 -2.55
C ALA A 75 -25.63 -5.53 -2.77
N PRO A 76 -26.50 -4.53 -2.58
CA PRO A 76 -27.92 -4.66 -2.92
C PRO A 76 -28.10 -5.13 -4.37
N GLY A 77 -28.92 -6.15 -4.58
CA GLY A 77 -29.15 -6.77 -5.91
C GLY A 77 -28.25 -7.97 -6.20
N VAL A 78 -27.16 -8.20 -5.47
CA VAL A 78 -26.36 -9.44 -5.54
C VAL A 78 -26.95 -10.48 -4.60
N ARG A 79 -27.28 -11.67 -5.13
CA ARG A 79 -27.83 -12.79 -4.35
C ARG A 79 -26.74 -13.73 -3.85
N THR A 80 -25.84 -14.15 -4.75
CA THR A 80 -24.74 -15.05 -4.40
C THR A 80 -23.48 -14.72 -5.18
N VAL A 81 -22.31 -14.94 -4.58
CA VAL A 81 -21.03 -14.96 -5.28
C VAL A 81 -20.23 -16.15 -4.77
N ALA A 82 -19.79 -17.03 -5.68
CA ALA A 82 -19.00 -18.21 -5.35
C ALA A 82 -17.86 -18.40 -6.36
N SER A 83 -16.77 -19.01 -5.93
CA SER A 83 -15.71 -19.43 -6.85
C SER A 83 -16.15 -20.69 -7.60
N VAL A 84 -15.92 -20.76 -8.90
CA VAL A 84 -16.22 -21.93 -9.74
C VAL A 84 -15.12 -22.11 -10.79
N ASP A 85 -14.84 -23.35 -11.18
CA ASP A 85 -13.96 -23.66 -12.30
C ASP A 85 -14.76 -23.68 -13.61
N THR A 86 -14.22 -23.07 -14.66
CA THR A 86 -14.84 -22.99 -15.99
C THR A 86 -13.82 -23.41 -17.07
N PRO A 87 -14.25 -23.60 -18.33
CA PRO A 87 -13.33 -23.83 -19.45
C PRO A 87 -12.28 -22.72 -19.64
N HIS A 88 -12.55 -21.50 -19.14
CA HIS A 88 -11.65 -20.35 -19.19
C HIS A 88 -10.86 -20.16 -17.89
N GLY A 89 -10.87 -21.15 -16.98
CA GLY A 89 -10.16 -21.12 -15.71
C GLY A 89 -11.05 -20.75 -14.51
N PRO A 90 -10.44 -20.50 -13.34
CA PRO A 90 -11.19 -20.22 -12.11
C PRO A 90 -11.85 -18.84 -12.18
N MET A 91 -13.15 -18.76 -11.93
CA MET A 91 -13.95 -17.53 -12.03
C MET A 91 -14.85 -17.33 -10.81
N PHE A 92 -15.44 -16.15 -10.68
CA PHE A 92 -16.56 -15.92 -9.77
C PHE A 92 -17.89 -16.14 -10.50
N ARG A 93 -18.73 -17.04 -9.99
CA ARG A 93 -20.14 -17.12 -10.37
C ARG A 93 -20.95 -16.20 -9.46
N ALA A 94 -21.47 -15.12 -10.04
CA ALA A 94 -22.31 -14.17 -9.35
C ALA A 94 -23.74 -14.26 -9.86
N THR A 95 -24.73 -14.22 -8.97
CA THR A 95 -26.14 -14.11 -9.35
C THR A 95 -26.74 -12.85 -8.77
N GLY A 96 -27.63 -12.21 -9.51
CA GLY A 96 -28.22 -10.95 -9.08
C GLY A 96 -29.46 -10.55 -9.88
N VAL A 97 -29.94 -9.34 -9.59
CA VAL A 97 -31.09 -8.72 -10.27
C VAL A 97 -30.79 -7.26 -10.54
N GLY A 98 -31.11 -6.80 -11.75
CA GLY A 98 -30.96 -5.41 -12.16
C GLY A 98 -29.53 -4.89 -12.05
N ASN A 99 -29.41 -3.56 -11.94
CA ASN A 99 -28.14 -2.87 -11.77
C ASN A 99 -27.54 -3.15 -10.38
N THR A 100 -26.28 -3.54 -10.34
CA THR A 100 -25.57 -3.72 -9.06
C THR A 100 -24.07 -3.56 -9.20
N THR A 101 -23.37 -3.62 -8.08
CA THR A 101 -21.90 -3.65 -8.03
C THR A 101 -21.45 -4.77 -7.12
N ILE A 102 -20.54 -5.61 -7.60
CA ILE A 102 -19.84 -6.58 -6.76
C ILE A 102 -18.55 -5.92 -6.32
N TYR A 103 -18.27 -5.90 -5.02
CA TYR A 103 -17.04 -5.34 -4.47
C TYR A 103 -16.30 -6.38 -3.64
N GLY A 104 -14.97 -6.33 -3.63
CA GLY A 104 -14.15 -7.16 -2.77
C GLY A 104 -12.86 -6.46 -2.39
N SER A 105 -12.39 -6.77 -1.18
CA SER A 105 -11.10 -6.26 -0.69
C SER A 105 -10.39 -7.27 0.19
N ALA A 106 -9.06 -7.20 0.20
CA ALA A 106 -8.22 -7.90 1.17
C ALA A 106 -7.03 -7.03 1.54
N VAL A 107 -6.82 -6.85 2.84
CA VAL A 107 -5.65 -6.13 3.37
C VAL A 107 -4.57 -7.14 3.71
N ARG A 108 -3.34 -6.85 3.31
CA ARG A 108 -2.15 -7.64 3.64
C ARG A 108 -0.96 -6.75 3.95
N VAL A 109 -0.03 -7.32 4.70
CA VAL A 109 1.26 -6.71 4.96
C VAL A 109 2.23 -7.13 3.87
N VAL A 110 2.97 -6.17 3.31
CA VAL A 110 4.03 -6.42 2.34
C VAL A 110 5.34 -5.91 2.93
N THR A 111 6.32 -6.78 3.00
CA THR A 111 7.69 -6.46 3.38
C THR A 111 8.57 -6.47 2.12
N SER A 112 9.62 -5.65 2.10
CA SER A 112 10.62 -5.59 1.01
C SER A 112 10.20 -5.00 -0.34
N LEU A 113 9.21 -4.09 -0.39
CA LEU A 113 9.08 -3.26 -1.59
C LEU A 113 10.23 -2.24 -1.63
N ASP A 114 11.22 -2.46 -2.51
CA ASP A 114 12.08 -1.38 -2.95
C ASP A 114 11.17 -0.28 -3.56
N PRO A 115 11.20 0.97 -3.09
CA PRO A 115 10.40 2.05 -3.67
C PRO A 115 10.74 2.33 -5.14
N TRP A 116 11.87 1.83 -5.65
CA TRP A 116 12.26 1.89 -7.05
C TRP A 116 11.93 0.63 -7.84
N ASP A 117 11.61 -0.46 -7.16
CA ASP A 117 11.11 -1.65 -7.83
C ASP A 117 9.62 -1.45 -8.12
N THR A 118 9.29 -1.51 -9.40
CA THR A 118 7.97 -1.17 -9.93
C THR A 118 6.94 -2.28 -9.73
N ARG A 119 7.34 -3.44 -9.19
CA ARG A 119 6.54 -4.67 -9.17
C ARG A 119 6.49 -5.51 -7.88
N PRO A 120 7.26 -5.30 -6.80
CA PRO A 120 7.37 -6.33 -5.78
C PRO A 120 6.08 -6.40 -4.96
N GLY A 121 5.34 -7.49 -5.10
CA GLY A 121 4.09 -7.71 -4.37
C GLY A 121 2.88 -6.94 -4.90
N THR A 122 2.95 -6.30 -6.08
CA THR A 122 1.80 -5.62 -6.73
C THR A 122 1.16 -6.44 -7.86
N ASP A 123 1.65 -7.66 -8.11
CA ASP A 123 1.14 -8.62 -9.11
C ASP A 123 -0.27 -9.14 -8.79
N LEU A 124 -1.28 -8.35 -9.10
CA LEU A 124 -2.68 -8.74 -9.09
C LEU A 124 -3.10 -8.96 -10.54
N PHE A 125 -3.53 -10.17 -10.87
CA PHE A 125 -3.98 -10.51 -12.22
C PHE A 125 -5.38 -11.09 -12.15
N LEU A 126 -6.18 -10.80 -13.17
CA LEU A 126 -7.47 -11.44 -13.37
C LEU A 126 -7.29 -12.74 -14.16
N SER A 127 -8.02 -13.78 -13.78
CA SER A 127 -8.11 -15.04 -14.51
C SER A 127 -8.87 -14.88 -15.83
N ALA A 128 -9.04 -15.97 -16.58
CA ALA A 128 -9.82 -16.00 -17.82
C ALA A 128 -9.34 -15.02 -18.91
N SER A 129 -8.07 -14.61 -18.84
CA SER A 129 -7.40 -13.93 -19.94
C SER A 129 -6.85 -14.96 -20.92
N GLU A 130 -7.13 -14.77 -22.21
CA GLU A 130 -6.63 -15.63 -23.28
C GLU A 130 -5.27 -15.12 -23.80
N ASP A 131 -5.22 -13.84 -24.23
CA ASP A 131 -4.05 -13.29 -24.94
C ASP A 131 -3.55 -11.95 -24.37
N SER A 132 -3.76 -11.69 -23.08
CA SER A 132 -3.45 -10.41 -22.38
C SER A 132 -4.21 -9.17 -22.89
N THR A 133 -5.00 -9.31 -23.95
CA THR A 133 -5.79 -8.27 -24.63
C THR A 133 -7.24 -8.20 -24.15
N GLY A 134 -7.71 -9.20 -23.42
CA GLY A 134 -9.09 -9.28 -22.95
C GLY A 134 -9.33 -10.44 -22.00
N PHE A 135 -10.60 -10.62 -21.67
CA PHE A 135 -11.07 -11.58 -20.69
C PHE A 135 -12.37 -12.24 -21.17
N TRP A 136 -12.54 -13.53 -20.86
CA TRP A 136 -13.81 -14.20 -21.02
C TRP A 136 -14.75 -13.84 -19.88
N VAL A 137 -16.00 -13.50 -20.23
CA VAL A 137 -17.09 -13.30 -19.29
C VAL A 137 -18.28 -14.12 -19.74
N GLY A 138 -18.83 -14.93 -18.84
CA GLY A 138 -20.04 -15.70 -19.10
C GLY A 138 -21.28 -14.95 -18.63
N ARG A 139 -22.37 -15.07 -19.37
CA ARG A 139 -23.70 -14.58 -19.00
C ARG A 139 -24.74 -15.69 -19.15
N SER A 140 -25.67 -15.73 -18.20
CA SER A 140 -26.97 -16.35 -18.38
C SER A 140 -28.09 -15.49 -17.79
N SER A 141 -29.13 -15.19 -18.57
CA SER A 141 -30.32 -14.45 -18.14
C SER A 141 -31.61 -15.22 -18.45
N GLU A 142 -32.71 -14.84 -17.81
CA GLU A 142 -34.06 -15.33 -18.16
C GLU A 142 -34.47 -14.91 -19.59
N ASP A 143 -34.07 -13.71 -20.02
CA ASP A 143 -34.26 -13.23 -21.39
C ASP A 143 -32.90 -13.05 -22.08
N PRO A 144 -32.56 -13.89 -23.08
CA PRO A 144 -31.30 -13.81 -23.81
C PRO A 144 -31.17 -12.55 -24.68
N ALA A 145 -32.28 -11.85 -24.97
CA ALA A 145 -32.30 -10.64 -25.78
C ALA A 145 -32.03 -9.35 -24.97
N GLU A 146 -32.04 -9.42 -23.64
CA GLU A 146 -31.78 -8.25 -22.79
C GLU A 146 -30.37 -7.69 -23.02
N ASN A 147 -30.21 -6.37 -22.95
CA ASN A 147 -28.88 -5.77 -23.00
C ASN A 147 -28.27 -5.73 -21.59
N LEU A 148 -27.24 -6.52 -21.37
CA LEU A 148 -26.53 -6.61 -20.10
C LEU A 148 -25.06 -6.29 -20.35
N SER A 149 -24.52 -5.31 -19.63
CA SER A 149 -23.12 -4.93 -19.77
C SER A 149 -22.41 -4.97 -18.43
N VAL A 150 -21.10 -5.16 -18.50
CA VAL A 150 -20.23 -5.19 -17.33
C VAL A 150 -19.09 -4.22 -17.50
N LEU A 151 -18.66 -3.67 -16.36
CA LEU A 151 -17.44 -2.90 -16.21
C LEU A 151 -16.79 -3.35 -14.91
N GLY A 152 -15.58 -3.87 -14.95
CA GLY A 152 -14.93 -4.37 -13.75
C GLY A 152 -13.42 -4.35 -13.84
N GLY A 153 -12.78 -4.67 -12.72
CA GLY A 153 -11.32 -4.73 -12.65
C GLY A 153 -10.80 -5.07 -11.27
N ALA A 154 -9.49 -5.24 -11.21
CA ALA A 154 -8.77 -5.43 -9.97
C ALA A 154 -7.58 -4.47 -9.89
N TYR A 155 -7.26 -3.98 -8.70
CA TYR A 155 -6.08 -3.16 -8.46
C TYR A 155 -5.56 -3.34 -7.04
N VAL A 156 -4.28 -3.11 -6.85
CA VAL A 156 -3.61 -3.05 -5.55
C VAL A 156 -3.40 -1.60 -5.18
N ARG A 157 -3.76 -1.24 -3.96
CA ARG A 157 -3.38 0.03 -3.34
C ARG A 157 -2.37 -0.24 -2.22
N VAL A 158 -1.17 0.30 -2.32
CA VAL A 158 -0.13 0.20 -1.30
C VAL A 158 0.00 1.56 -0.61
N SER A 159 -0.08 1.57 0.71
CA SER A 159 0.14 2.76 1.54
C SER A 159 1.44 2.61 2.33
N TYR A 160 2.25 3.66 2.36
CA TYR A 160 3.50 3.72 3.14
C TYR A 160 3.72 5.11 3.74
N LEU A 161 4.70 5.24 4.65
CA LEU A 161 5.02 6.52 5.28
C LEU A 161 5.57 7.51 4.26
N GLY A 162 4.73 8.47 3.85
CA GLY A 162 5.09 9.52 2.87
C GLY A 162 4.59 9.29 1.44
N GLY A 163 3.69 8.33 1.19
CA GLY A 163 3.07 8.19 -0.12
C GLY A 163 2.11 7.02 -0.28
N ASN A 164 1.52 6.92 -1.46
CA ASN A 164 0.67 5.81 -1.86
C ASN A 164 1.03 5.35 -3.28
N LEU A 165 0.82 4.07 -3.56
CA LEU A 165 1.04 3.47 -4.87
C LEU A 165 -0.22 2.73 -5.27
N GLN A 166 -0.71 2.93 -6.49
CA GLN A 166 -1.82 2.17 -7.03
C GLN A 166 -1.39 1.45 -8.30
N CYS A 167 -1.40 0.11 -8.24
CA CYS A 167 -1.01 -0.76 -9.35
C CYS A 167 -2.22 -1.54 -9.83
N GLY A 168 -2.51 -1.51 -11.13
CA GLY A 168 -3.67 -2.20 -11.71
C GLY A 168 -3.39 -3.64 -12.13
N GLY A 169 -4.45 -4.47 -12.09
CA GLY A 169 -4.49 -5.86 -12.57
C GLY A 169 -5.30 -6.05 -13.86
N GLY A 170 -5.52 -4.98 -14.61
CA GLY A 170 -6.43 -4.96 -15.75
C GLY A 170 -7.88 -4.66 -15.33
N GLY A 171 -8.58 -3.93 -16.19
CA GLY A 171 -10.04 -3.89 -16.18
C GLY A 171 -10.61 -4.57 -17.40
N PHE A 172 -11.92 -4.77 -17.41
CA PHE A 172 -12.68 -5.28 -18.55
C PHE A 172 -14.00 -4.54 -18.66
N GLN A 173 -14.46 -4.33 -19.89
CA GLN A 173 -15.75 -3.72 -20.15
C GLN A 173 -16.34 -4.25 -21.45
N GLY A 174 -17.66 -4.47 -21.46
CA GLY A 174 -18.37 -4.80 -22.68
C GLY A 174 -19.83 -5.15 -22.46
N GLU A 175 -20.57 -5.16 -23.56
CA GLU A 175 -21.90 -5.76 -23.63
C GLU A 175 -21.77 -7.29 -23.70
N LEU A 176 -22.56 -7.98 -22.89
CA LEU A 176 -22.56 -9.42 -22.78
C LEU A 176 -23.70 -10.03 -23.56
N ARG A 177 -23.41 -11.05 -24.35
CA ARG A 177 -24.42 -11.92 -24.97
C ARG A 177 -24.63 -13.16 -24.11
N GLU A 178 -25.78 -13.81 -24.27
CA GLU A 178 -26.02 -15.11 -23.64
C GLU A 178 -24.89 -16.09 -23.99
N GLY A 179 -24.35 -16.77 -22.97
CA GLY A 179 -23.15 -17.62 -23.10
C GLY A 179 -21.85 -16.86 -22.83
N TRP A 180 -20.77 -17.24 -23.52
CA TRP A 180 -19.44 -16.67 -23.31
C TRP A 180 -19.19 -15.50 -24.25
N THR A 181 -18.77 -14.37 -23.69
CA THR A 181 -18.40 -13.16 -24.43
C THR A 181 -16.95 -12.80 -24.10
N TYR A 182 -16.14 -12.57 -25.12
CA TYR A 182 -14.79 -12.03 -24.95
C TYR A 182 -14.84 -10.51 -24.88
N VAL A 183 -14.48 -9.95 -23.73
CA VAL A 183 -14.49 -8.50 -23.49
C VAL A 183 -13.07 -7.93 -23.53
N PRO A 184 -12.86 -6.78 -24.18
CA PRO A 184 -11.54 -6.16 -24.26
C PRO A 184 -11.04 -5.71 -22.89
N ARG A 185 -9.72 -5.77 -22.73
CA ARG A 185 -9.03 -5.26 -21.54
C ARG A 185 -9.04 -3.74 -21.57
N LEU A 186 -9.46 -3.14 -20.46
CA LEU A 186 -9.22 -1.73 -20.19
C LEU A 186 -7.76 -1.53 -19.79
N PHE A 187 -7.14 -0.48 -20.34
CA PHE A 187 -5.77 -0.10 -20.01
C PHE A 187 -5.56 -0.06 -18.50
N SER A 188 -4.45 -0.63 -18.05
CA SER A 188 -4.09 -0.75 -16.64
C SER A 188 -2.60 -0.54 -16.52
N ASP A 189 -2.21 0.72 -16.34
CA ASP A 189 -0.86 1.08 -15.94
C ASP A 189 -0.78 1.27 -14.42
N CYS A 190 0.41 1.11 -13.87
CA CYS A 190 0.66 1.50 -12.49
C CYS A 190 0.69 3.03 -12.41
N ALA A 191 -0.20 3.61 -11.62
CA ALA A 191 -0.18 5.03 -11.30
C ALA A 191 0.70 5.23 -10.06
N PHE A 192 1.87 5.82 -10.28
CA PHE A 192 2.79 6.19 -9.20
C PHE A 192 2.47 7.61 -8.73
N ILE A 193 1.95 7.76 -7.51
CA ILE A 193 1.79 9.06 -6.86
C ILE A 193 2.77 9.10 -5.68
N ILE A 194 3.99 9.54 -5.96
CA ILE A 194 5.00 9.76 -4.91
C ILE A 194 4.68 11.11 -4.26
N ASP A 195 3.82 11.11 -3.24
CA ASP A 195 3.44 12.32 -2.48
C ASP A 195 4.56 12.83 -1.53
N GLY A 196 5.75 12.23 -1.55
CA GLY A 196 6.87 12.68 -0.73
C GLY A 196 8.13 11.82 -0.82
N THR A 197 9.24 12.38 -0.35
CA THR A 197 10.52 11.68 -0.24
C THR A 197 10.37 10.47 0.68
N PRO A 198 10.82 9.25 0.30
CA PRO A 198 10.69 8.09 1.16
C PRO A 198 11.48 8.33 2.45
N TRP A 199 10.76 8.43 3.56
CA TRP A 199 11.29 8.82 4.88
C TRP A 199 12.44 7.90 5.33
N LEU A 200 12.46 6.66 4.85
CA LEU A 200 13.54 5.68 5.03
C LEU A 200 14.93 6.20 4.63
N TYR A 201 15.03 7.05 3.60
CA TYR A 201 16.33 7.50 3.08
C TYR A 201 16.77 8.86 3.61
N VAL A 202 15.85 9.65 4.17
CA VAL A 202 16.16 11.00 4.67
C VAL A 202 16.16 11.03 6.19
N VAL A 203 15.11 10.49 6.80
CA VAL A 203 14.84 10.70 8.22
C VAL A 203 15.45 9.60 9.08
N SER A 204 15.39 8.34 8.64
CA SER A 204 16.03 7.23 9.37
C SER A 204 17.56 7.38 9.44
N PRO A 205 18.30 7.73 8.37
CA PRO A 205 19.74 7.92 8.45
C PRO A 205 20.11 9.16 9.29
N ALA A 206 19.29 10.21 9.27
CA ALA A 206 19.51 11.40 10.10
C ALA A 206 19.38 11.06 11.60
N PHE A 207 18.35 10.32 12.01
CA PHE A 207 18.17 9.90 13.39
C PHE A 207 19.20 8.86 13.85
N LEU A 208 19.50 7.86 13.02
CA LEU A 208 20.52 6.86 13.31
C LEU A 208 21.92 7.48 13.38
N GLY A 209 22.26 8.31 12.41
CA GLY A 209 23.54 9.02 12.35
C GLY A 209 23.71 9.98 13.54
N ALA A 210 22.66 10.73 13.90
CA ALA A 210 22.69 11.58 15.08
C ALA A 210 22.87 10.77 16.37
N GLY A 211 22.10 9.70 16.56
CA GLY A 211 22.19 8.81 17.72
C GLY A 211 23.58 8.17 17.90
N LEU A 212 24.23 7.78 16.80
CA LEU A 212 25.59 7.23 16.79
C LEU A 212 26.68 8.29 17.01
N ALA A 213 26.45 9.54 16.59
CA ALA A 213 27.42 10.63 16.72
C ALA A 213 27.53 11.19 18.16
N VAL A 214 26.46 11.10 18.96
CA VAL A 214 26.45 11.57 20.36
C VAL A 214 27.52 10.92 21.25
N PRO A 215 27.68 9.59 21.30
CA PRO A 215 28.72 8.96 22.13
C PRO A 215 30.16 9.22 21.62
N GLY A 216 30.37 9.41 20.31
CA GLY A 216 31.70 9.61 19.72
C GLY A 216 32.40 10.91 20.12
N LYS A 217 31.63 12.00 20.35
CA LYS A 217 32.19 13.29 20.80
C LYS A 217 32.51 13.31 22.31
N GLY A 218 31.81 12.52 23.13
CA GLY A 218 32.08 12.39 24.56
C GLY A 218 33.38 11.63 24.88
N LEU A 219 33.71 10.62 24.06
CA LEU A 219 34.93 9.82 24.23
C LEU A 219 36.21 10.54 23.78
N ARG A 220 36.14 11.44 22.77
CA ARG A 220 37.33 12.20 22.31
C ARG A 220 37.77 13.31 23.27
N ARG A 221 36.94 13.76 24.21
CA ARG A 221 37.29 14.85 25.16
C ARG A 221 38.06 14.41 26.40
N ARG A 222 38.37 13.11 26.55
CA ARG A 222 39.08 12.57 27.74
C ARG A 222 40.58 12.31 27.55
N LYS A 223 41.17 12.68 26.41
CA LYS A 223 42.61 12.58 26.15
C LYS A 223 43.19 13.98 25.94
N GLY A 224 43.73 14.57 27.01
CA GLY A 224 44.44 15.84 26.93
C GLY A 224 44.15 16.80 28.08
N ARG A 225 44.44 16.40 29.32
CA ARG A 225 44.76 17.37 30.36
C ARG A 225 46.24 17.16 30.69
N PRO A 226 47.14 18.09 30.32
CA PRO A 226 48.53 18.00 30.74
C PRO A 226 48.61 18.16 32.25
N SER A 227 49.41 17.31 32.90
CA SER A 227 49.72 17.41 34.32
C SER A 227 50.41 18.75 34.60
N PRO A 228 50.05 19.47 35.66
CA PRO A 228 50.79 20.67 36.05
C PRO A 228 52.21 20.29 36.49
N PRO A 229 53.22 21.14 36.25
CA PRO A 229 54.59 20.87 36.65
C PRO A 229 54.69 20.78 38.18
N ALA A 230 55.52 19.85 38.65
CA ALA A 230 55.87 19.74 40.06
C ALA A 230 56.58 21.04 40.49
N ALA A 231 56.04 21.69 41.53
CA ALA A 231 56.71 22.82 42.17
C ALA A 231 57.93 22.30 42.93
N GLY A 232 59.10 22.85 42.59
CA GLY A 232 60.30 22.82 43.42
C GLY A 232 60.44 24.12 44.20
#